data_AF-A0A7G5LKM5-F1
#
_entry.id   AF-A0A7G5LKM5-F1
#
_cell.length_a   1.000
_cell.length_b   1.000
_cell.length_c   1.000
_cell.angle_alpha   90.00
_cell.angle_beta   90.00
_cell.angle_gamma   90.00
#
_symmetry.space_group_name_H-M   'P 1'
#
loop_
_entity.id
_entity.type
_entity.pdbx_description
1 polymer ?
#
loop_
_entity_poly.entity_id
_entity_poly.type
_entity_poly.pdbx_seq_one_letter_code
_entity_poly.pdbx_strand_id
1 'polypeptide(L)'
;MSDTQEIIGQGVAIRVACLVKSLAEADPEFEHRFVKNIEDAAYKIEGDEKVSLFTTELLSNTRSLLTGFTWSSGQGASFFDE
;
A
#
# COMPACT_ATOMS: atom_id res chain seq x y z
N MET A 1 -16.36 1.21 -8.60
CA MET A 1 -16.34 1.09 -7.13
C MET A 1 -17.32 2.11 -6.56
N SER A 2 -17.96 1.87 -5.41
CA SER A 2 -18.79 2.91 -4.79
C SER A 2 -17.90 3.90 -4.01
N ASP A 3 -18.31 5.16 -3.94
CA ASP A 3 -17.57 6.21 -3.21
C ASP A 3 -17.27 5.82 -1.75
N THR A 4 -18.19 5.07 -1.13
CA THR A 4 -18.00 4.55 0.24
C THR A 4 -16.86 3.54 0.34
N GLN A 5 -16.73 2.63 -0.63
CA GLN A 5 -15.63 1.66 -0.65
C GLN A 5 -14.29 2.35 -0.85
N GLU A 6 -14.24 3.38 -1.70
CA GLU A 6 -13.04 4.17 -1.94
C GLU A 6 -12.57 4.87 -0.66
N ILE A 7 -13.46 5.58 0.03
CA ILE A 7 -13.16 6.27 1.29
C ILE A 7 -12.66 5.30 2.36
N ILE A 8 -13.33 4.14 2.50
CA ILE A 8 -12.92 3.11 3.46
C ILE A 8 -11.54 2.55 3.09
N GLY A 9 -11.31 2.26 1.81
CA GLY A 9 -10.03 1.75 1.30
C GLY A 9 -8.88 2.70 1.58
N GLN A 10 -9.07 3.99 1.28
CA GLN A 10 -8.07 5.03 1.58
C GLN A 10 -7.79 5.12 3.09
N GLY A 11 -8.83 5.14 3.93
CA GLY A 11 -8.66 5.18 5.39
C GLY A 11 -7.93 3.96 5.95
N VAL A 12 -8.17 2.77 5.38
CA VAL A 12 -7.46 1.53 5.75
C VAL A 12 -6.00 1.60 5.31
N ALA A 13 -5.72 2.00 4.06
CA ALA A 13 -4.36 2.13 3.54
C ALA A 13 -3.52 3.08 4.40
N ILE A 14 -4.08 4.25 4.76
CA ILE A 14 -3.41 5.23 5.63
C ILE A 14 -3.11 4.62 7.01
N ARG A 15 -4.09 3.95 7.64
CA ARG A 15 -3.86 3.32 8.96
C ARG A 15 -2.77 2.26 8.93
N VAL A 16 -2.74 1.42 7.89
CA VAL A 16 -1.70 0.41 7.71
C VAL A 16 -0.35 1.08 7.50
N ALA A 17 -0.28 2.12 6.66
CA ALA A 17 0.94 2.87 6.43
C ALA A 17 1.48 3.51 7.73
N CYS A 18 0.61 4.10 8.56
CA CYS A 18 1.00 4.62 9.87
C CYS A 18 1.56 3.53 10.79
N LEU A 19 0.92 2.36 10.85
CA LEU A 19 1.40 1.25 11.67
C LEU A 19 2.79 0.78 11.22
N VAL A 20 2.99 0.63 9.91
CA VAL A 20 4.28 0.24 9.35
C VAL A 20 5.35 1.28 9.69
N LYS A 21 5.03 2.57 9.58
CA LYS A 21 5.96 3.65 9.92
C LYS A 21 6.35 3.61 11.40
N SER A 22 5.38 3.44 12.30
CA SER A 22 5.65 3.31 13.75
C SER A 22 6.49 2.07 14.08
N LEU A 23 6.28 0.95 13.38
CA LEU A 23 7.10 -0.26 13.57
C LEU A 23 8.51 -0.08 13.01
N ALA A 24 8.67 0.70 11.93
CA ALA A 24 9.96 1.00 11.34
C ALA A 24 10.87 1.84 12.25
N GLU A 25 10.29 2.63 13.17
CA GLU A 25 11.07 3.36 14.20
C GLU A 25 11.81 2.40 15.14
N ALA A 26 11.25 1.21 15.41
CA ALA A 26 11.87 0.18 16.24
C ALA A 26 12.76 -0.77 15.43
N ASP A 27 12.40 -1.05 14.17
CA ASP A 27 13.16 -1.89 13.24
C ASP A 27 13.18 -1.23 11.84
N PRO A 28 14.28 -0.55 11.46
CA PRO A 28 14.36 0.17 10.19
C PRO A 28 14.11 -0.69 8.94
N GLU A 29 14.36 -1.99 9.01
CA GLU A 29 14.14 -2.92 7.88
C GLU A 29 12.69 -3.39 7.77
N PHE A 30 11.83 -3.06 8.75
CA PHE A 30 10.45 -3.50 8.77
C PHE A 30 9.66 -2.99 7.57
N GLU A 31 9.82 -1.71 7.22
CA GLU A 31 9.14 -1.10 6.08
C GLU A 31 9.51 -1.80 4.77
N HIS A 32 10.80 -2.05 4.53
CA HIS A 32 11.27 -2.75 3.34
C HIS A 32 10.72 -4.18 3.24
N ARG A 33 10.72 -4.94 4.34
CA ARG A 33 10.12 -6.29 4.37
C ARG A 33 8.61 -6.24 4.11
N PHE A 34 7.93 -5.23 4.65
CA PHE A 34 6.50 -5.05 4.47
C PHE A 34 6.16 -4.72 3.00
N VAL A 35 6.89 -3.78 2.38
CA VAL A 35 6.72 -3.45 0.96
C VAL A 35 6.94 -4.67 0.08
N LYS A 36 8.00 -5.45 0.33
CA LYS A 36 8.24 -6.70 -0.40
C LYS A 36 7.07 -7.68 -0.26
N ASN A 37 6.52 -7.83 0.94
CA ASN A 37 5.36 -8.70 1.16
C ASN A 37 4.11 -8.22 0.40
N ILE A 38 3.92 -6.90 0.24
CA ILE A 38 2.85 -6.35 -0.60
C ILE A 38 3.08 -6.73 -2.07
N GLU A 39 4.30 -6.58 -2.58
CA GLU A 39 4.63 -6.93 -3.97
C GLU A 39 4.45 -8.43 -4.23
N ASP A 40 4.92 -9.28 -3.32
CA ASP A 40 4.72 -10.73 -3.38
C ASP A 40 3.23 -11.10 -3.32
N ALA A 41 2.43 -10.39 -2.52
CA ALA A 41 0.98 -10.60 -2.45
C ALA A 41 0.28 -10.17 -3.73
N ALA A 42 0.64 -9.02 -4.29
CA ALA A 42 0.10 -8.51 -5.56
C ALA A 42 0.39 -9.47 -6.71
N TYR A 43 1.61 -10.01 -6.78
CA TYR A 43 1.98 -11.02 -7.77
C TYR A 43 1.18 -12.32 -7.62
N LYS A 44 0.93 -12.77 -6.39
CA LYS A 44 0.16 -14.02 -6.14
C LYS A 44 -1.31 -13.93 -6.54
N ILE A 45 -1.89 -12.73 -6.51
CA ILE A 45 -3.30 -12.50 -6.87
C ILE A 45 -3.47 -12.02 -8.31
N GLU A 46 -2.37 -11.81 -9.03
CA GLU A 46 -2.41 -11.34 -10.41
C GLU A 46 -3.12 -12.37 -11.31
N GLY A 47 -4.14 -11.92 -12.03
CA GLY A 47 -4.95 -12.79 -12.90
C GLY A 47 -5.93 -13.72 -12.19
N ASP A 48 -6.04 -13.66 -10.85
CA ASP A 48 -7.08 -14.40 -10.13
C ASP A 48 -8.43 -13.66 -10.22
N GLU A 49 -9.34 -14.17 -11.06
CA GLU A 49 -10.67 -13.61 -11.27
C GLU A 49 -11.55 -13.58 -10.00
N LYS A 50 -11.17 -14.33 -8.95
CA LYS A 50 -11.89 -14.32 -7.66
C LYS A 50 -11.45 -13.18 -6.76
N VAL A 51 -10.33 -12.52 -7.06
CA VAL A 51 -9.82 -11.42 -6.26
C VAL A 51 -10.42 -10.10 -6.75
N SER A 52 -10.98 -9.35 -5.80
CA SER A 52 -11.61 -8.08 -6.15
C SER A 52 -10.56 -7.04 -6.58
N LEU A 53 -10.89 -6.23 -7.58
CA LEU A 53 -10.07 -5.08 -7.98
C LEU A 53 -9.75 -4.15 -6.80
N PHE A 54 -10.69 -4.03 -5.86
CA PHE A 54 -10.52 -3.24 -4.64
C PHE A 54 -9.38 -3.77 -3.76
N THR A 55 -9.18 -5.09 -3.70
CA THR A 55 -8.07 -5.70 -2.96
C THR A 55 -6.72 -5.31 -3.58
N THR A 56 -6.62 -5.40 -4.90
CA THR A 56 -5.42 -5.01 -5.65
C THR A 56 -5.12 -3.53 -5.49
N GLU A 57 -6.15 -2.69 -5.54
CA GLU A 57 -6.05 -1.25 -5.32
C GLU A 57 -5.57 -0.93 -3.91
N LEU A 58 -6.10 -1.60 -2.88
CA LEU A 58 -5.69 -1.38 -1.49
C LEU A 58 -4.20 -1.70 -1.26
N LEU A 59 -3.71 -2.79 -1.86
CA LEU A 59 -2.29 -3.14 -1.85
C LEU A 59 -1.44 -2.07 -2.52
N SER A 60 -1.84 -1.63 -3.72
CA SER A 60 -1.15 -0.57 -4.45
C SER A 60 -1.11 0.74 -3.67
N ASN A 61 -2.25 1.19 -3.13
CA ASN A 61 -2.37 2.44 -2.39
C ASN A 61 -1.49 2.41 -1.13
N THR A 62 -1.49 1.30 -0.40
CA THR A 62 -0.63 1.15 0.79
C THR A 62 0.85 1.23 0.42
N ARG A 63 1.28 0.55 -0.65
CA ARG A 63 2.66 0.64 -1.15
C ARG A 63 3.03 2.06 -1.59
N SER A 64 2.13 2.75 -2.29
CA SER A 64 2.37 4.11 -2.76
C SER A 64 2.49 5.11 -1.61
N LEU A 65 1.71 4.96 -0.54
CA LEU A 65 1.84 5.81 0.65
C LEU A 65 3.22 5.66 1.32
N LEU A 66 3.74 4.44 1.38
CA LEU A 66 5.04 4.16 2.01
C LEU A 66 6.22 4.60 1.12
N THR A 67 6.17 4.23 -0.15
CA THR A 67 7.31 4.41 -1.07
C THR A 67 7.27 5.71 -1.85
N GLY A 68 6.14 6.42 -1.90
CA GLY A 68 5.91 7.57 -2.78
C GLY A 68 5.78 7.22 -4.26
N PHE A 69 5.96 5.96 -4.65
CA PHE A 69 5.89 5.54 -6.05
C PHE A 69 4.46 5.23 -6.48
N THR A 70 4.06 5.77 -7.64
CA THR A 70 2.88 5.28 -8.38
C THR A 70 3.28 4.96 -9.82
N TRP A 71 2.55 4.05 -10.47
CA TRP A 71 2.79 3.72 -11.88
C TRP A 71 2.49 4.89 -12.83
N SER A 72 1.61 5.82 -12.45
CA SER A 72 1.22 6.95 -13.29
C SER A 72 2.14 8.17 -13.13
N SER A 73 2.66 8.41 -11.92
CA SER A 73 3.49 9.59 -11.61
C SER A 73 4.97 9.27 -11.38
N GLY A 74 5.36 7.99 -11.36
CA GLY A 74 6.72 7.56 -11.02
C GLY A 74 7.04 7.75 -9.53
N GLN A 75 8.31 7.97 -9.22
CA GLN A 75 8.80 8.16 -7.85
C GLN A 75 8.47 9.57 -7.36
N GLY A 76 7.54 9.67 -6.40
CA GLY A 76 7.24 10.88 -5.64
C GLY A 76 7.83 10.84 -4.22
N ALA A 77 7.39 11.78 -3.39
CA ALA A 77 7.64 11.77 -1.95
C ALA A 77 6.73 10.74 -1.27
N SER A 78 7.23 10.08 -0.21
CA SER A 78 6.38 9.28 0.67
C SER A 78 5.30 10.17 1.30
N PHE A 79 4.17 9.59 1.70
CA PHE A 79 3.15 10.31 2.47
C PHE A 79 3.70 10.87 3.80
N PHE A 80 4.79 10.29 4.31
CA PHE A 80 5.43 10.68 5.55
C PHE A 80 6.68 11.56 5.36
N ASP A 81 7.06 11.84 4.12
CA ASP A 81 8.16 12.76 3.82
C ASP A 81 7.59 14.19 3.73
N GLU A 82 8.30 15.18 4.29
CA GLU A 82 7.93 16.61 4.22
C GLU A 82 8.07 17.18 2.80
#